data_AF-L8GUT2-F1
#
_entry.id   AF-L8GUT2-F1
#
_cell.length_a   1.000
_cell.length_b   1.000
_cell.length_c   1.000
_cell.angle_alpha   90.00
_cell.angle_beta   90.00
_cell.angle_gamma   90.00
#
_symmetry.space_group_name_H-M   'P 1'
#
loop_
_entity.id
_entity.type
_entity.pdbx_description
1 polymer ?
#
loop_
_entity_poly.entity_id
_entity_poly.type
_entity_poly.pdbx_seq_one_letter_code
_entity_poly.pdbx_strand_id
1 'polypeptide(L)'
;MEELVGRTASTELRPWAFLVAWDGVLTLAYRGFPCSLVDLKQHIGHHFPELPPENPGSKWPKTTLGALAEGSPPLTLDQLRTLKRVCDECSAELRLRGTPAMRVDQLAVVVYCCASLEKRLITHRIDLLHHTGDVAAADIGEEEMKKVDDVLAEFDENQLERYIERVATGRNHAPHYRNPRPLHLPAAMAHFCRRVDEALGKGCYEWFHSSALHVTVRGL
;
A
#
# COMPACT_ATOMS: atom_id res chain seq x y z
N MET A 1 -0.85 -11.57 20.93
CA MET A 1 -0.97 -10.53 19.88
C MET A 1 -1.23 -9.17 20.51
N GLU A 2 -2.32 -9.01 21.26
CA GLU A 2 -2.69 -7.76 21.94
C GLU A 2 -1.56 -7.14 22.77
N GLU A 3 -0.90 -7.94 23.62
CA GLU A 3 0.23 -7.46 24.43
C GLU A 3 1.42 -6.97 23.61
N LEU A 4 1.80 -7.67 22.53
CA LEU A 4 2.92 -7.27 21.67
C LEU A 4 2.62 -5.95 20.95
N VAL A 5 1.40 -5.85 20.41
CA VAL A 5 0.95 -4.63 19.71
C VAL A 5 0.84 -3.47 20.68
N GLY A 6 0.24 -3.65 21.86
CA GLY A 6 0.06 -2.61 22.86
C GLY A 6 1.36 -2.08 23.47
N ARG A 7 2.47 -2.82 23.37
CA ARG A 7 3.82 -2.38 23.76
C ARG A 7 4.59 -1.67 22.64
N THR A 8 4.09 -1.73 21.41
CA THR A 8 4.75 -1.10 20.26
C THR A 8 4.48 0.40 20.26
N ALA A 9 5.53 1.21 20.11
CA ALA A 9 5.39 2.66 20.08
C ALA A 9 4.55 3.14 18.89
N SER A 10 3.68 4.12 19.13
CA SER A 10 3.05 4.92 18.07
C SER A 10 4.12 5.48 17.13
N THR A 11 3.82 5.53 15.84
CA THR A 11 4.79 5.94 14.81
C THR A 11 4.11 6.67 13.65
N GLU A 12 4.82 6.91 12.55
CA GLU A 12 4.28 7.51 11.34
C GLU A 12 4.73 6.78 10.08
N LEU A 13 3.87 6.75 9.06
CA LEU A 13 4.21 6.30 7.72
C LEU A 13 4.28 7.51 6.78
N ARG A 14 5.37 7.65 6.03
CA ARG A 14 5.56 8.78 5.10
C ARG A 14 5.25 8.36 3.67
N PRO A 15 4.17 8.87 3.04
CA PRO A 15 3.88 8.63 1.63
C PRO A 15 5.10 8.99 0.76
N TRP A 16 5.44 8.13 -0.21
CA TRP A 16 6.68 8.28 -0.97
C TRP A 16 6.48 8.32 -2.48
N ALA A 17 5.81 7.31 -3.03
CA ALA A 17 5.65 7.17 -4.47
C ALA A 17 4.38 6.38 -4.81
N PHE A 18 3.78 6.72 -5.94
CA PHE A 18 2.78 5.89 -6.61
C PHE A 18 3.47 4.93 -7.57
N LEU A 19 2.91 3.74 -7.74
CA LEU A 19 3.37 2.76 -8.71
C LEU A 19 2.22 1.86 -9.20
N VAL A 20 2.44 1.24 -10.35
CA VAL A 20 1.68 0.07 -10.78
C VAL A 20 2.39 -1.16 -10.25
N ALA A 21 1.83 -1.80 -9.23
CA ALA A 21 2.33 -3.07 -8.72
C ALA A 21 1.92 -4.21 -9.67
N TRP A 22 2.40 -5.42 -9.36
CA TRP A 22 2.07 -6.62 -10.14
C TRP A 22 0.55 -6.79 -10.31
N ASP A 23 0.19 -7.43 -11.42
CA ASP A 23 -1.18 -7.67 -11.87
C ASP A 23 -1.99 -6.37 -12.10
N GLY A 24 -1.33 -5.23 -12.36
CA GLY A 24 -1.99 -3.98 -12.75
C GLY A 24 -2.48 -3.14 -11.58
N VAL A 25 -2.05 -3.45 -10.35
CA VAL A 25 -2.66 -2.89 -9.14
C VAL A 25 -2.04 -1.53 -8.77
N LEU A 26 -2.85 -0.48 -8.68
CA LEU A 26 -2.39 0.85 -8.33
C LEU A 26 -2.16 0.99 -6.84
N THR A 27 -0.98 1.47 -6.47
CA THR A 27 -0.47 1.41 -5.10
C THR A 27 0.20 2.72 -4.70
N LEU A 28 0.01 3.13 -3.45
CA LEU A 28 0.84 4.12 -2.77
C LEU A 28 1.90 3.40 -1.91
N ALA A 29 3.17 3.62 -2.20
CA ALA A 29 4.31 3.21 -1.40
C ALA A 29 4.61 4.24 -0.31
N TYR A 30 5.08 3.77 0.85
CA TYR A 30 5.64 4.61 1.89
C TYR A 30 7.17 4.45 1.93
N ARG A 31 7.86 5.38 2.58
CA ARG A 31 9.34 5.42 2.63
C ARG A 31 10.03 4.17 3.18
N GLY A 32 9.31 3.34 3.94
CA GLY A 32 9.83 2.17 4.64
C GLY A 32 9.03 1.96 5.93
N PHE A 33 9.06 0.75 6.50
CA PHE A 33 8.46 0.57 7.83
C PHE A 33 9.34 1.27 8.87
N PRO A 34 8.75 2.03 9.81
CA PRO A 34 9.48 2.52 10.97
C PRO A 34 10.03 1.35 11.80
N CYS A 35 11.16 1.54 12.46
CA CYS A 35 11.84 0.52 13.28
C CYS A 35 10.87 -0.16 14.27
N SER A 36 9.96 0.61 14.90
CA SER A 36 8.96 0.04 15.81
C SER A 36 8.02 -0.99 15.17
N LEU A 37 7.63 -0.80 13.90
CA LEU A 37 6.83 -1.77 13.17
C LEU A 37 7.67 -2.95 12.65
N VAL A 38 8.94 -2.71 12.32
CA VAL A 38 9.88 -3.78 11.96
C VAL A 38 10.08 -4.72 13.16
N ASP A 39 10.36 -4.17 14.33
CA ASP A 39 10.52 -4.92 15.58
C ASP A 39 9.25 -5.69 15.92
N LEU A 40 8.08 -5.07 15.79
CA LEU A 40 6.80 -5.76 15.98
C LEU A 40 6.64 -6.94 15.01
N LYS A 41 6.97 -6.78 13.72
CA LYS A 41 6.90 -7.88 12.73
C LYS A 41 7.82 -9.04 13.13
N GLN A 42 9.04 -8.73 13.57
CA GLN A 42 10.00 -9.74 14.04
C GLN A 42 9.49 -10.45 15.30
N HIS A 43 8.97 -9.71 16.29
CA HIS A 43 8.38 -10.28 17.49
C HIS A 43 7.18 -11.18 17.17
N ILE A 44 6.28 -10.78 16.25
CA ILE A 44 5.18 -11.63 15.81
C ILE A 44 5.72 -12.93 15.20
N GLY A 45 6.71 -12.85 14.30
CA GLY A 45 7.32 -14.04 13.70
C GLY A 45 8.00 -14.97 14.70
N HIS A 46 8.64 -14.40 15.73
CA HIS A 46 9.30 -15.18 16.79
C HIS A 46 8.30 -15.83 17.76
N HIS A 47 7.27 -15.09 18.17
CA HIS A 47 6.27 -15.56 19.14
C HIS A 47 5.25 -16.54 18.55
N PHE A 48 5.02 -16.50 17.24
CA PHE A 48 4.06 -17.35 16.54
C PHE A 48 4.74 -18.08 15.36
N PRO A 49 5.63 -19.03 15.62
CA PRO A 49 6.39 -19.75 14.58
C PRO A 49 5.51 -20.58 13.63
N GLU A 50 4.28 -20.89 14.02
CA GLU A 50 3.28 -21.57 13.21
C GLU A 50 2.67 -20.70 12.10
N LEU A 51 2.89 -19.38 12.13
CA LEU A 51 2.38 -18.49 11.09
C LEU A 51 3.09 -18.77 9.76
N PRO A 52 2.36 -18.69 8.64
CA PRO A 52 2.97 -18.85 7.33
C PRO A 52 4.04 -17.78 7.08
N PRO A 53 5.03 -18.09 6.22
CA PRO A 53 6.02 -17.10 5.78
C PRO A 53 5.36 -15.84 5.27
N GLU A 54 6.00 -14.69 5.50
CA GLU A 54 5.46 -13.42 5.05
C GLU A 54 5.42 -13.33 3.51
N ASN A 55 4.25 -12.97 2.99
CA ASN A 55 4.06 -12.72 1.57
C ASN A 55 4.91 -11.53 1.10
N PRO A 56 5.53 -11.60 -0.09
CA PRO A 56 6.39 -10.51 -0.59
C PRO A 56 5.72 -9.14 -0.58
N GLY A 57 4.41 -9.08 -0.83
CA GLY A 57 3.64 -7.84 -0.88
C GLY A 57 3.44 -7.12 0.47
N SER A 58 3.64 -7.77 1.61
CA SER A 58 3.54 -7.13 2.94
C SER A 58 4.91 -6.84 3.58
N LYS A 59 6.01 -7.22 2.92
CA LYS A 59 7.37 -6.98 3.40
C LYS A 59 7.81 -5.51 3.33
N TRP A 60 7.06 -4.67 2.63
CA TRP A 60 7.27 -3.23 2.52
C TRP A 60 5.93 -2.51 2.68
N PRO A 61 5.91 -1.28 3.21
CA PRO A 61 4.67 -0.59 3.51
C PRO A 61 4.03 -0.05 2.23
N LYS A 62 2.77 -0.45 2.01
CA LYS A 62 2.00 -0.01 0.87
C LYS A 62 0.51 0.02 1.16
N THR A 63 -0.19 0.90 0.46
CA THR A 63 -1.64 0.95 0.40
C THR A 63 -2.09 0.69 -1.03
N THR A 64 -2.89 -0.34 -1.23
CA THR A 64 -3.53 -0.58 -2.53
C THR A 64 -4.72 0.37 -2.70
N LEU A 65 -4.76 1.07 -3.84
CA LEU A 65 -5.74 2.12 -4.14
C LEU A 65 -6.86 1.61 -5.04
N GLY A 66 -6.52 0.74 -5.97
CA GLY A 66 -7.47 0.21 -6.94
C GLY A 66 -6.82 -0.85 -7.82
N ALA A 67 -7.66 -1.59 -8.52
CA ALA A 67 -7.27 -2.62 -9.48
C ALA A 67 -8.05 -2.43 -10.77
N LEU A 68 -7.59 -3.09 -11.85
CA LEU A 68 -8.30 -3.07 -13.13
C LEU A 68 -9.73 -3.56 -12.92
N ALA A 69 -10.69 -2.85 -13.50
CA ALA A 69 -12.10 -3.19 -13.39
C ALA A 69 -12.40 -4.58 -13.92
N GLU A 70 -13.48 -5.20 -13.46
CA GLU A 70 -13.91 -6.50 -13.97
C GLU A 70 -14.14 -6.46 -15.50
N GLY A 71 -13.59 -7.45 -16.21
CA GLY A 71 -13.69 -7.53 -17.67
C GLY A 71 -12.78 -6.56 -18.44
N SER A 72 -11.99 -5.73 -17.75
CA SER A 72 -10.95 -4.92 -18.42
C SER A 72 -9.88 -5.83 -19.01
N PRO A 73 -9.38 -5.56 -20.23
CA PRO A 73 -8.25 -6.31 -20.77
C PRO A 73 -6.99 -6.06 -19.92
N PRO A 74 -6.01 -6.98 -19.96
CA PRO A 74 -4.70 -6.71 -19.40
C PRO A 74 -4.10 -5.42 -19.98
N LEU A 75 -3.30 -4.72 -19.17
CA LEU A 75 -2.65 -3.48 -19.59
C LEU A 75 -1.77 -3.72 -20.81
N THR A 76 -1.85 -2.82 -21.78
CA THR A 76 -0.86 -2.74 -22.87
C THR A 76 0.39 -2.03 -22.40
N LEU A 77 1.50 -2.20 -23.12
CA LEU A 77 2.75 -1.50 -22.81
C LEU A 77 2.57 0.03 -22.87
N ASP A 78 1.78 0.54 -23.81
CA ASP A 78 1.53 1.98 -23.93
C ASP A 78 0.66 2.52 -22.77
N GLN A 79 -0.29 1.73 -22.29
CA GLN A 79 -1.03 2.05 -21.07
C GLN A 79 -0.10 2.03 -19.85
N LEU A 80 0.80 1.06 -19.75
CA LEU A 80 1.77 0.98 -18.67
C LEU A 80 2.74 2.18 -18.66
N ARG A 81 3.27 2.58 -19.82
CA ARG A 81 4.09 3.80 -19.97
C ARG A 81 3.31 5.06 -19.58
N THR A 82 2.04 5.12 -19.95
CA THR A 82 1.16 6.23 -19.56
C THR A 82 0.98 6.28 -18.04
N LEU A 83 0.71 5.14 -17.40
CA LEU A 83 0.62 5.03 -15.94
C LEU A 83 1.94 5.36 -15.25
N LYS A 84 3.09 4.96 -15.79
CA LYS A 84 4.42 5.29 -15.25
C LYS A 84 4.61 6.79 -15.15
N ARG A 85 4.35 7.52 -16.23
CA ARG A 85 4.40 8.98 -16.26
C ARG A 85 3.46 9.62 -15.23
N VAL A 86 2.22 9.16 -15.14
CA VAL A 86 1.26 9.66 -14.13
C VAL A 86 1.77 9.39 -12.71
N CYS A 87 2.31 8.20 -12.46
CA CYS A 87 2.89 7.82 -11.17
C CYS A 87 4.09 8.72 -10.84
N ASP A 88 5.01 8.96 -11.77
CA ASP A 88 6.19 9.80 -11.55
C ASP A 88 5.83 11.24 -11.24
N GLU A 89 4.95 11.84 -12.03
CA GLU A 89 4.49 13.22 -11.85
C GLU A 89 3.81 13.38 -10.49
N CYS A 90 2.85 12.51 -10.17
CA CYS A 90 2.13 12.56 -8.90
C CYS A 90 3.07 12.29 -7.71
N SER A 91 4.08 11.41 -7.88
CA SER A 91 5.08 11.14 -6.84
C SER A 91 6.03 12.31 -6.65
N ALA A 92 6.42 13.01 -7.71
CA ALA A 92 7.20 14.23 -7.62
C ALA A 92 6.41 15.33 -6.88
N GLU A 93 5.13 15.51 -7.22
CA GLU A 93 4.25 16.44 -6.51
C GLU A 93 4.06 16.08 -5.03
N LEU A 94 3.85 14.79 -4.73
CA LEU A 94 3.71 14.27 -3.37
C LEU A 94 4.90 14.66 -2.48
N ARG A 95 6.12 14.56 -3.05
CA ARG A 95 7.39 14.89 -2.40
C ARG A 95 7.60 16.40 -2.29
N LEU A 96 7.34 17.16 -3.37
CA LEU A 96 7.51 18.61 -3.40
C LEU A 96 6.56 19.34 -2.44
N ARG A 97 5.30 18.90 -2.37
CA ARG A 97 4.28 19.50 -1.48
C ARG A 97 4.47 19.13 -0.01
N GLY A 98 5.35 18.16 0.29
CA GLY A 98 5.59 17.70 1.66
C GLY A 98 4.36 17.06 2.29
N THR A 99 3.80 16.03 1.66
CA THR A 99 2.60 15.35 2.18
C THR A 99 2.81 14.96 3.65
N PRO A 100 1.89 15.31 4.56
CA PRO A 100 2.03 15.00 5.97
C PRO A 100 2.24 13.50 6.20
N ALA A 101 3.09 13.19 7.17
CA ALA A 101 3.23 11.82 7.63
C ALA A 101 1.88 11.33 8.18
N MET A 102 1.57 10.06 7.94
CA MET A 102 0.36 9.41 8.44
C MET A 102 0.66 8.82 9.80
N ARG A 103 0.10 9.40 10.86
CA ARG A 103 0.21 8.85 12.21
C ARG A 103 -0.37 7.43 12.26
N VAL A 104 0.35 6.54 12.92
CA VAL A 104 -0.07 5.18 13.24
C VAL A 104 -0.09 5.08 14.76
N ASP A 105 -1.29 5.13 15.32
CA ASP A 105 -1.58 5.02 16.75
C ASP A 105 -2.36 3.75 17.11
N GLN A 106 -2.85 3.02 16.12
CA GLN A 106 -3.65 1.82 16.31
C GLN A 106 -3.35 0.81 15.21
N LEU A 107 -3.32 -0.47 15.58
CA LEU A 107 -3.35 -1.58 14.64
C LEU A 107 -4.64 -2.38 14.83
N ALA A 108 -5.02 -3.15 13.81
CA ALA A 108 -6.16 -4.03 13.87
C ALA A 108 -5.79 -5.44 13.42
N VAL A 109 -6.26 -6.43 14.18
CA VAL A 109 -6.33 -7.82 13.74
C VAL A 109 -7.67 -8.00 13.05
N VAL A 110 -7.64 -8.40 11.78
CA VAL A 110 -8.82 -8.42 10.92
C VAL A 110 -9.00 -9.80 10.30
N VAL A 111 -10.18 -10.40 10.53
CA VAL A 111 -10.66 -11.55 9.78
C VAL A 111 -11.58 -11.01 8.68
N TYR A 112 -11.31 -11.33 7.42
CA TYR A 112 -11.96 -10.70 6.28
C TYR A 112 -12.48 -11.71 5.25
N CYS A 113 -13.48 -11.29 4.47
CA CYS A 113 -13.96 -12.09 3.33
C CYS A 113 -13.17 -11.83 2.04
N CYS A 114 -12.41 -10.73 1.97
CA CYS A 114 -11.66 -10.33 0.76
C CYS A 114 -10.52 -9.34 1.08
N ALA A 115 -9.58 -9.18 0.15
CA ALA A 115 -8.29 -8.53 0.43
C ALA A 115 -8.33 -7.00 0.60
N SER A 116 -9.23 -6.24 -0.05
CA SER A 116 -9.33 -4.77 0.13
C SER A 116 -9.84 -4.25 1.50
N LEU A 117 -10.04 -5.12 2.49
CA LEU A 117 -10.82 -4.90 3.73
C LEU A 117 -12.23 -4.22 3.71
N GLU A 118 -12.93 -3.99 2.60
CA GLU A 118 -14.32 -3.42 2.62
C GLU A 118 -15.44 -4.33 3.18
N LYS A 119 -15.13 -5.60 3.54
CA LYS A 119 -16.04 -6.63 4.08
C LYS A 119 -15.25 -7.48 5.08
N ARG A 120 -15.45 -7.17 6.35
CA ARG A 120 -14.73 -7.73 7.50
C ARG A 120 -15.70 -8.59 8.30
N LEU A 121 -15.24 -9.74 8.76
CA LEU A 121 -15.98 -10.59 9.70
C LEU A 121 -15.70 -10.14 11.13
N ILE A 122 -14.42 -9.91 11.44
CA ILE A 122 -13.96 -9.50 12.77
C ILE A 122 -12.94 -8.37 12.60
N THR A 123 -13.00 -7.38 13.48
CA THR A 123 -12.00 -6.32 13.58
C THR A 123 -11.75 -6.07 15.05
N HIS A 124 -10.58 -6.50 15.53
CA HIS A 124 -10.14 -6.23 16.88
C HIS A 124 -9.02 -5.19 16.83
N ARG A 125 -9.27 -4.02 17.42
CA ARG A 125 -8.38 -2.86 17.41
C ARG A 125 -7.57 -2.83 18.69
N ILE A 126 -6.29 -2.53 18.55
CA ILE A 126 -5.33 -2.47 19.64
C ILE A 126 -4.56 -1.17 19.49
N ASP A 127 -4.66 -0.31 20.49
CA ASP A 127 -3.92 0.96 20.51
C ASP A 127 -2.43 0.69 20.73
N LEU A 128 -1.60 1.47 20.05
CA LEU A 128 -0.15 1.47 20.23
C LEU A 128 0.22 2.30 21.46
N LEU A 129 1.39 2.03 22.02
CA LEU A 129 1.92 2.76 23.15
C LEU A 129 2.15 4.23 22.76
N HIS A 130 1.38 5.13 23.36
CA HIS A 130 1.60 6.56 23.24
C HIS A 130 2.72 6.98 24.18
N HIS A 131 3.81 7.51 23.63
CA HIS A 131 4.77 8.25 24.44
C HIS A 131 4.19 9.64 24.75
N THR A 132 4.35 10.08 26.00
CA THR A 132 4.01 11.44 26.42
C THR A 132 5.02 12.42 25.82
N GLY A 133 4.83 12.78 24.54
CA GLY A 133 5.68 13.65 23.74
C GLY A 133 5.22 13.64 22.27
N ASP A 134 5.75 14.54 21.44
CA ASP A 134 5.54 14.46 19.99
C ASP A 134 5.95 13.06 19.50
N VAL A 135 5.15 12.46 18.61
CA VAL A 135 5.53 11.21 17.96
C VAL A 135 6.88 11.46 17.29
N ALA A 136 7.93 10.82 17.78
CA ALA A 136 9.26 10.99 17.23
C ALA A 136 9.18 10.76 15.71
N ALA A 137 9.82 11.63 14.94
CA ALA A 137 9.87 11.48 13.49
C ALA A 137 10.25 10.03 13.17
N ALA A 138 9.45 9.37 12.32
CA ALA A 138 9.61 7.96 12.02
C ALA A 138 11.07 7.59 11.75
N ASP A 139 11.67 6.83 12.67
CA ASP A 139 12.99 6.26 12.51
C ASP A 139 12.86 5.09 11.54
N ILE A 140 13.28 5.30 10.29
CA ILE A 140 13.22 4.30 9.22
C ILE A 140 14.65 3.87 8.93
N GLY A 141 14.94 2.59 9.18
CA GLY A 141 16.26 2.02 8.90
C GLY A 141 16.61 2.04 7.40
N GLU A 142 17.90 2.13 7.08
CA GLU A 142 18.40 2.14 5.71
C GLU A 142 17.96 0.92 4.89
N GLU A 143 17.89 -0.26 5.53
CA GLU A 143 17.42 -1.49 4.90
C GLU A 143 15.95 -1.40 4.46
N GLU A 144 15.09 -0.74 5.25
CA GLU A 144 13.67 -0.58 4.91
C GLU A 144 13.48 0.41 3.78
N MET A 145 14.26 1.50 3.76
CA MET A 145 14.28 2.43 2.63
C MET A 145 14.75 1.73 1.37
N LYS A 146 15.82 0.94 1.46
CA LYS A 146 16.35 0.17 0.33
C LYS A 146 15.35 -0.84 -0.22
N LYS A 147 14.60 -1.55 0.62
CA LYS A 147 13.54 -2.48 0.16
C LYS A 147 12.51 -1.77 -0.72
N VAL A 148 12.10 -0.56 -0.33
CA VAL A 148 11.15 0.24 -1.11
C VAL A 148 11.78 0.71 -2.41
N ASP A 149 13.02 1.22 -2.35
CA ASP A 149 13.74 1.68 -3.54
C ASP A 149 13.95 0.54 -4.56
N ASP A 150 14.28 -0.67 -4.10
CA ASP A 150 14.44 -1.86 -4.95
C ASP A 150 13.11 -2.23 -5.63
N VAL A 151 11.97 -2.13 -4.94
CA VAL A 151 10.64 -2.36 -5.54
C VAL A 151 10.30 -1.28 -6.57
N LEU A 152 10.59 -0.01 -6.28
CA LEU A 152 10.34 1.08 -7.21
C LEU A 152 11.24 0.98 -8.45
N ALA A 153 12.48 0.50 -8.30
CA ALA A 153 13.41 0.28 -9.40
C ALA A 153 12.94 -0.81 -10.39
N GLU A 154 12.15 -1.79 -9.94
CA GLU A 154 11.53 -2.76 -10.86
C GLU A 154 10.58 -2.08 -11.85
N PHE A 155 9.91 -1.00 -11.42
CA PHE A 155 8.98 -0.22 -12.22
C PHE A 155 9.65 0.98 -12.89
N ASP A 156 10.97 0.98 -13.07
CA ASP A 156 11.67 2.05 -13.79
C ASP A 156 11.33 2.08 -15.29
N GLU A 157 11.44 3.26 -15.92
CA GLU A 157 11.15 3.46 -17.36
C GLU A 157 11.93 2.47 -18.23
N ASN A 158 13.20 2.21 -17.89
CA ASN A 158 14.06 1.32 -18.68
C ASN A 158 13.76 -0.18 -18.47
N GLN A 159 12.84 -0.51 -17.57
CA GLN A 159 12.45 -1.89 -17.25
C GLN A 159 11.04 -2.23 -17.71
N LEU A 160 10.25 -1.27 -18.21
CA LEU A 160 8.81 -1.46 -18.49
C LEU A 160 8.52 -2.59 -19.47
N GLU A 161 9.35 -2.78 -20.50
CA GLU A 161 9.22 -3.86 -21.48
C GLU A 161 9.30 -5.25 -20.84
N ARG A 162 10.09 -5.41 -19.77
CA ARG A 162 10.17 -6.65 -18.99
C ARG A 162 9.11 -6.70 -17.90
N TYR A 163 8.82 -5.54 -17.30
CA TYR A 163 7.88 -5.43 -16.20
C TYR A 163 6.43 -5.72 -16.62
N ILE A 164 6.08 -5.47 -17.89
CA ILE A 164 4.73 -5.74 -18.42
C ILE A 164 4.27 -7.18 -18.19
N GLU A 165 5.18 -8.16 -18.21
CA GLU A 165 4.86 -9.58 -17.96
C GLU A 165 4.35 -9.82 -16.52
N ARG A 166 4.75 -8.96 -15.57
CA ARG A 166 4.29 -9.02 -14.18
C ARG A 166 2.97 -8.29 -13.97
N VAL A 167 2.64 -7.34 -14.83
CA VAL A 167 1.50 -6.43 -14.68
C VAL A 167 0.30 -6.86 -15.52
N ALA A 168 0.54 -7.32 -16.75
CA ALA A 168 -0.49 -7.70 -17.72
C ALA A 168 -0.93 -9.16 -17.60
N THR A 169 -0.98 -9.70 -16.39
CA THR A 169 -1.30 -11.11 -16.12
C THR A 169 -2.81 -11.40 -16.14
N GLY A 170 -3.64 -10.38 -15.91
CA GLY A 170 -5.09 -10.51 -15.75
C GLY A 170 -5.53 -11.31 -14.51
N ARG A 171 -4.65 -11.52 -13.52
CA ARG A 171 -4.96 -12.37 -12.36
C ARG A 171 -5.73 -11.66 -11.25
N ASN A 172 -5.40 -10.41 -10.96
CA ASN A 172 -5.93 -9.69 -9.81
C ASN A 172 -6.77 -8.46 -10.23
N HIS A 173 -7.93 -8.71 -10.84
CA HIS A 173 -8.93 -7.68 -11.13
C HIS A 173 -9.66 -7.23 -9.86
N ALA A 174 -10.42 -6.14 -9.94
CA ALA A 174 -11.20 -5.60 -8.83
C ALA A 174 -11.99 -6.65 -8.02
N PRO A 175 -12.68 -7.66 -8.61
CA PRO A 175 -13.37 -8.71 -7.85
C PRO A 175 -12.46 -9.55 -6.95
N HIS A 176 -11.17 -9.68 -7.28
CA HIS A 176 -10.16 -10.31 -6.41
C HIS A 176 -10.01 -9.53 -5.10
N TYR A 177 -10.20 -8.21 -5.16
CA TYR A 177 -10.03 -7.29 -4.04
C TYR A 177 -11.35 -6.89 -3.38
N ARG A 178 -12.44 -6.59 -4.14
CA ARG A 178 -13.88 -6.46 -3.74
C ARG A 178 -14.84 -5.75 -4.74
N ASN A 179 -16.12 -5.67 -4.31
CA ASN A 179 -17.24 -4.83 -4.81
C ASN A 179 -17.03 -3.29 -4.60
N PRO A 180 -17.37 -2.43 -5.58
CA PRO A 180 -17.07 -0.98 -5.59
C PRO A 180 -18.06 -0.09 -4.79
N ARG A 181 -17.56 1.01 -4.16
CA ARG A 181 -18.33 2.08 -3.45
C ARG A 181 -17.57 3.44 -3.38
N PRO A 182 -18.24 4.59 -3.12
CA PRO A 182 -17.64 5.94 -3.24
C PRO A 182 -16.57 6.31 -2.19
N LEU A 183 -15.84 7.42 -2.41
CA LEU A 183 -14.47 7.60 -1.95
C LEU A 183 -14.23 8.90 -1.14
N HIS A 184 -13.57 8.82 0.03
CA HIS A 184 -12.99 9.97 0.75
C HIS A 184 -11.51 9.76 1.05
N LEU A 185 -10.65 10.00 0.05
CA LEU A 185 -9.20 9.88 0.20
C LEU A 185 -8.53 11.17 0.68
N PRO A 186 -7.35 11.07 1.31
CA PRO A 186 -6.41 12.18 1.36
C PRO A 186 -6.25 12.84 -0.01
N ALA A 187 -6.12 14.17 -0.04
CA ALA A 187 -6.16 14.97 -1.26
C ALA A 187 -5.18 14.50 -2.35
N ALA A 188 -3.98 14.06 -1.95
CA ALA A 188 -2.97 13.54 -2.87
C ALA A 188 -3.42 12.26 -3.60
N MET A 189 -4.07 11.33 -2.89
CA MET A 189 -4.53 10.07 -3.49
C MET A 189 -5.77 10.33 -4.36
N ALA A 190 -6.67 11.23 -3.93
CA ALA A 190 -7.80 11.65 -4.76
C ALA A 190 -7.34 12.34 -6.05
N HIS A 191 -6.26 13.14 -5.99
CA HIS A 191 -5.64 13.74 -7.17
C HIS A 191 -5.07 12.66 -8.10
N PHE A 192 -4.31 11.71 -7.57
CA PHE A 192 -3.76 10.59 -8.33
C PHE A 192 -4.86 9.78 -9.05
N CYS A 193 -5.94 9.40 -8.36
CA CYS A 193 -7.05 8.66 -8.97
C CYS A 193 -7.65 9.42 -10.16
N ARG A 194 -7.86 10.74 -10.03
CA ARG A 194 -8.37 11.56 -11.15
C ARG A 194 -7.41 11.58 -12.34
N ARG A 195 -6.11 11.72 -12.10
CA ARG A 195 -5.09 11.72 -13.16
C ARG A 195 -5.06 10.40 -13.92
N VAL A 196 -5.26 9.28 -13.24
CA VAL A 196 -5.37 7.96 -13.87
C VAL A 196 -6.65 7.86 -14.72
N ASP A 197 -7.80 8.25 -14.17
CA ASP A 197 -9.08 8.24 -14.89
C ASP A 197 -9.04 9.13 -16.14
N GLU A 198 -8.35 10.27 -16.07
CA GLU A 198 -8.11 11.17 -17.21
C GLU A 198 -7.20 10.54 -18.27
N ALA A 199 -6.18 9.79 -17.85
CA ALA A 199 -5.17 9.22 -18.74
C ALA A 199 -5.63 7.95 -19.46
N LEU A 200 -6.40 7.09 -18.78
CA LEU A 200 -6.85 5.80 -19.32
C LEU A 200 -8.35 5.69 -19.60
N GLY A 201 -9.12 6.70 -19.18
CA GLY A 201 -10.58 6.68 -19.24
C GLY A 201 -11.21 6.14 -17.96
N LYS A 202 -12.31 6.76 -17.56
CA LYS A 202 -13.11 6.35 -16.39
C LYS A 202 -13.60 4.91 -16.55
N GLY A 203 -13.50 4.13 -15.48
CA GLY A 203 -13.96 2.74 -15.45
C GLY A 203 -12.91 1.72 -15.87
N CYS A 204 -11.71 2.14 -16.27
CA CYS A 204 -10.58 1.22 -16.45
C CYS A 204 -10.11 0.63 -15.11
N TYR A 205 -10.20 1.43 -14.04
CA TYR A 205 -9.90 1.03 -12.67
C TYR A 205 -11.13 1.11 -11.78
N GLU A 206 -11.22 0.17 -10.85
CA GLU A 206 -12.10 0.28 -9.68
C GLU A 206 -11.28 0.68 -8.46
N TRP A 207 -11.68 1.80 -7.85
CA TRP A 207 -11.05 2.37 -6.68
C TRP A 207 -11.65 1.78 -5.40
N PHE A 208 -10.79 1.41 -4.44
CA PHE A 208 -11.25 0.85 -3.16
C PHE A 208 -11.77 1.93 -2.22
N HIS A 209 -12.80 1.61 -1.46
CA HIS A 209 -13.39 2.56 -0.52
C HIS A 209 -12.35 3.09 0.49
N SER A 210 -12.37 4.39 0.75
CA SER A 210 -11.35 5.03 1.58
C SER A 210 -11.28 4.49 3.01
N SER A 211 -12.42 4.08 3.57
CA SER A 211 -12.49 3.45 4.91
C SER A 211 -11.89 2.04 4.97
N ALA A 212 -11.49 1.48 3.83
CA ALA A 212 -10.94 0.14 3.71
C ALA A 212 -9.47 0.14 3.27
N LEU A 213 -8.95 1.31 2.89
CA LEU A 213 -7.52 1.50 2.70
C LEU A 213 -6.77 1.18 3.98
N HIS A 214 -5.69 0.43 3.83
CA HIS A 214 -4.90 -0.09 4.93
C HIS A 214 -3.49 -0.37 4.46
N VAL A 215 -2.56 -0.41 5.43
CA VAL A 215 -1.23 -0.97 5.26
C VAL A 215 -1.21 -2.29 6.01
N THR A 216 -0.86 -3.37 5.33
CA THR A 216 -0.71 -4.68 5.98
C THR A 216 0.64 -4.72 6.70
N VAL A 217 0.63 -4.79 8.02
CA VAL A 217 1.85 -4.97 8.83
C VAL A 217 2.32 -6.42 8.77
N ARG A 218 1.42 -7.39 8.92
CA ARG A 218 1.72 -8.82 8.80
C ARG A 218 0.48 -9.57 8.33
N GLY A 219 0.62 -10.35 7.26
CA GLY A 219 -0.38 -11.37 6.91
C GLY A 219 -0.28 -12.53 7.91
N LEU A 220 -1.41 -12.89 8.52
CA LEU A 220 -1.55 -14.04 9.42
C LEU A 220 -2.01 -15.27 8.64
#